data_AF-A0A7W8MAB4-F1
#
_entry.id   AF-A0A7W8MAB4-F1
#
_cell.length_a   1.000
_cell.length_b   1.000
_cell.length_c   1.000
_cell.angle_alpha   90.00
_cell.angle_beta   90.00
_cell.angle_gamma   90.00
#
_symmetry.space_group_name_H-M   'P 1'
#
loop_
_entity.id
_entity.type
_entity.pdbx_description
1 polymer ?
#
loop_
_entity_poly.entity_id
_entity_poly.type
_entity_poly.pdbx_seq_one_letter_code
_entity_poly.pdbx_strand_id
1 'polypeptide(L)'
;MGAPDLLDELRGAGLVLTLTAHGGLHVAPRRTLTDEHRAAIREARDALVQALQAESAAPAWPIPADLAALLDASERIGLYGAEDRPAVPAMLAVDPEGTRGLIEDMHSRIGRCPRCRHFRRPGLSAGYCTGRADLTLAYGLLRELPEDGGARCDHFAPTLA
;
A
#
# COMPACT_ATOMS: atom_id res chain seq x y z
N MET A 1 10.03 38.11 -5.89
CA MET A 1 10.04 37.10 -4.81
C MET A 1 9.80 35.76 -5.47
N GLY A 2 10.60 34.73 -5.16
CA GLY A 2 10.39 33.41 -5.75
C GLY A 2 9.18 32.71 -5.15
N ALA A 3 8.64 31.70 -5.84
CA ALA A 3 7.61 30.82 -5.30
C ALA A 3 7.98 30.10 -3.98
N PRO A 4 9.24 29.62 -3.77
CA PRO A 4 9.61 29.03 -2.49
C PRO A 4 9.67 30.07 -1.36
N ASP A 5 10.17 31.29 -1.63
CA ASP A 5 10.20 32.36 -0.63
C ASP A 5 8.77 32.74 -0.18
N LEU A 6 7.82 32.79 -1.12
CA LEU A 6 6.42 33.06 -0.84
C LEU A 6 5.75 31.91 -0.05
N LEU A 7 6.10 30.65 -0.34
CA LEU A 7 5.65 29.50 0.46
C LEU A 7 6.10 29.64 1.92
N ASP A 8 7.36 30.00 2.14
CA ASP A 8 7.92 30.16 3.47
C ASP A 8 7.31 31.37 4.21
N GLU A 9 7.06 32.48 3.51
CA GLU A 9 6.35 33.63 4.08
C GLU A 9 4.93 33.26 4.53
N LEU A 10 4.16 32.58 3.67
CA LEU A 10 2.79 32.17 3.99
C LEU A 10 2.77 31.15 5.15
N ARG A 11 3.73 30.22 5.18
CA ARG A 11 3.92 29.27 6.29
C ARG A 11 4.30 30.00 7.59
N GLY A 12 5.17 31.00 7.51
CA GLY A 12 5.55 31.87 8.63
C GLY A 12 4.37 32.68 9.19
N ALA A 13 3.41 33.05 8.33
CA ALA A 13 2.14 33.66 8.72
C ALA A 13 1.13 32.66 9.35
N GLY A 14 1.53 31.39 9.52
CA GLY A 14 0.70 30.34 10.10
C GLY A 14 -0.30 29.71 9.13
N LEU A 15 -0.09 29.85 7.81
CA LEU A 15 -0.88 29.18 6.80
C LEU A 15 -0.26 27.84 6.41
N VAL A 16 -1.11 26.83 6.32
CA VAL A 16 -0.80 25.52 5.77
C VAL A 16 -1.29 25.49 4.33
N LEU A 17 -0.36 25.21 3.41
CA LEU A 17 -0.62 25.04 1.99
C LEU A 17 -0.43 23.58 1.63
N THR A 18 -1.45 22.96 1.03
CA THR A 18 -1.45 21.56 0.62
C THR A 18 -2.05 21.42 -0.77
N LEU A 19 -1.59 20.43 -1.55
CA LEU A 19 -2.22 20.05 -2.81
C LEU A 19 -3.40 19.11 -2.55
N THR A 20 -4.53 19.35 -3.21
CA THR A 20 -5.64 18.41 -3.24
C THR A 20 -5.34 17.28 -4.22
N ALA A 21 -6.04 16.15 -4.09
CA ALA A 21 -5.91 15.01 -5.00
C ALA A 21 -6.16 15.35 -6.48
N HIS A 22 -6.87 16.46 -6.76
CA HIS A 22 -7.13 16.95 -8.12
C HIS A 22 -6.14 18.03 -8.59
N GLY A 23 -5.04 18.24 -7.86
CA GLY A 23 -4.03 19.26 -8.18
C GLY A 23 -4.47 20.69 -7.83
N GLY A 24 -5.51 20.85 -7.02
CA GLY A 24 -5.94 22.16 -6.52
C GLY A 24 -5.10 22.60 -5.32
N LEU A 25 -4.94 23.91 -5.14
CA LEU A 25 -4.27 24.46 -3.96
C LEU A 25 -5.28 24.63 -2.82
N HIS A 26 -5.05 23.96 -1.70
CA HIS A 26 -5.80 24.16 -0.46
C HIS A 26 -4.96 24.99 0.53
N VAL A 27 -5.60 25.99 1.15
CA VAL A 27 -4.95 26.89 2.10
C VAL A 27 -5.81 27.02 3.36
N ALA A 28 -5.20 26.75 4.51
CA ALA A 28 -5.86 26.77 5.82
C ALA A 28 -4.94 27.39 6.90
N PRO A 29 -5.48 27.96 7.99
CA PRO A 29 -6.89 28.18 8.25
C PRO A 29 -7.40 29.47 7.56
N ARG A 30 -8.64 29.47 7.05
CA ARG A 30 -9.21 30.63 6.33
C ARG A 30 -9.28 31.93 7.16
N ARG A 31 -9.26 31.81 8.49
CA ARG A 31 -9.33 32.93 9.45
C ARG A 31 -8.07 33.80 9.47
N THR A 32 -6.92 33.27 9.08
CA THR A 32 -5.65 34.01 8.98
C THR A 32 -5.38 34.50 7.55
N LEU A 33 -6.30 34.23 6.62
CA LEU A 33 -6.16 34.58 5.21
C LEU A 33 -6.60 36.03 4.97
N THR A 34 -5.65 36.96 4.93
CA THR A 34 -5.86 38.37 4.59
C THR A 34 -6.10 38.53 3.07
N ASP A 35 -6.58 39.70 2.66
CA ASP A 35 -6.78 39.99 1.23
C ASP A 35 -5.46 40.09 0.47
N GLU A 36 -4.39 40.51 1.14
CA GLU A 36 -3.02 40.49 0.62
C GLU A 36 -2.55 39.06 0.37
N HIS A 37 -2.73 38.14 1.32
CA HIS A 37 -2.44 36.71 1.11
C HIS A 37 -3.24 36.16 -0.08
N ARG A 38 -4.52 36.51 -0.22
CA ARG A 38 -5.36 36.08 -1.36
C ARG A 38 -4.89 36.63 -2.69
N ALA A 39 -4.35 37.84 -2.72
CA ALA A 39 -3.82 38.45 -3.94
C ALA A 39 -2.52 37.76 -4.34
N ALA A 40 -1.58 37.62 -3.40
CA ALA A 40 -0.31 36.93 -3.63
C ALA A 40 -0.50 35.47 -4.06
N ILE A 41 -1.40 34.72 -3.41
CA ILE A 41 -1.71 33.32 -3.79
C ILE A 41 -2.31 33.23 -5.19
N ARG A 42 -3.15 34.21 -5.61
CA ARG A 42 -3.74 34.21 -6.96
C ARG A 42 -2.70 34.51 -8.03
N GLU A 43 -1.83 35.47 -7.77
CA GLU A 43 -0.78 35.89 -8.70
C GLU A 43 0.27 34.78 -8.90
N ALA A 44 0.65 34.10 -7.82
CA ALA A 44 1.70 33.07 -7.85
C ALA A 44 1.17 31.62 -7.86
N ARG A 45 -0.12 31.40 -8.12
CA ARG A 45 -0.80 30.09 -7.95
C ARG A 45 -0.04 28.93 -8.59
N ASP A 46 0.29 29.06 -9.87
CA ASP A 46 0.87 27.95 -10.63
C ASP A 46 2.30 27.66 -10.16
N ALA A 47 3.03 28.70 -9.75
CA ALA A 47 4.37 28.56 -9.20
C ALA A 47 4.36 27.94 -7.79
N LEU A 48 3.36 28.29 -6.95
CA LEU A 48 3.13 27.65 -5.65
C LEU A 48 2.78 26.17 -5.81
N VAL A 49 1.93 25.82 -6.79
CA VAL A 49 1.59 24.43 -7.10
C VAL A 49 2.84 23.67 -7.55
N GLN A 50 3.64 24.23 -8.45
CA GLN A 50 4.89 23.61 -8.91
C GLN A 50 5.90 23.42 -7.77
N ALA A 51 6.04 24.40 -6.88
CA ALA A 51 6.94 24.30 -5.74
C ALA A 51 6.48 23.21 -4.75
N LEU A 52 5.18 23.11 -4.46
CA LEU A 52 4.61 22.03 -3.64
C LEU A 52 4.76 20.65 -4.31
N GLN A 53 4.60 20.58 -5.64
CA GLN A 53 4.86 19.35 -6.40
C GLN A 53 6.33 18.97 -6.35
N ALA A 54 7.24 19.93 -6.45
CA ALA A 54 8.69 19.70 -6.36
C ALA A 54 9.10 19.24 -4.95
N GLU A 55 8.54 19.83 -3.89
CA GLU A 55 8.72 19.36 -2.50
C GLU A 55 8.22 17.92 -2.34
N SER A 56 7.06 17.59 -2.91
CA SER A 56 6.53 16.22 -2.92
C SER A 56 7.34 15.26 -3.80
N ALA A 57 8.07 15.77 -4.79
CA ALA A 57 8.89 15.01 -5.73
C ALA A 57 10.38 14.97 -5.32
N ALA A 58 10.72 15.45 -4.11
CA ALA A 58 12.03 15.24 -3.50
C ALA A 58 12.44 13.77 -3.67
N PRO A 59 13.73 13.47 -3.88
CA PRO A 59 14.17 12.18 -4.39
C PRO A 59 13.67 11.05 -3.51
N ALA A 60 12.66 10.37 -4.04
CA ALA A 60 12.22 9.05 -3.67
C ALA A 60 13.44 8.17 -3.40
N TRP A 61 13.62 7.72 -2.16
CA TRP A 61 14.66 6.74 -1.87
C TRP A 61 14.41 5.54 -2.80
N PRO A 62 15.42 5.06 -3.56
CA PRO A 62 15.20 3.93 -4.46
C PRO A 62 14.68 2.75 -3.64
N ILE A 63 13.63 2.09 -4.14
CA ILE A 63 13.08 0.90 -3.48
C ILE A 63 14.20 -0.16 -3.44
N PRO A 64 14.57 -0.66 -2.26
CA PRO A 64 15.52 -1.75 -2.14
C PRO A 64 15.14 -2.96 -3.02
N ALA A 65 16.13 -3.61 -3.64
CA ALA A 65 15.89 -4.66 -4.63
C ALA A 65 15.12 -5.86 -4.07
N ASP A 66 15.34 -6.19 -2.79
CA ASP A 66 14.57 -7.21 -2.06
C ASP A 66 13.09 -6.83 -1.97
N LEU A 67 12.77 -5.59 -1.59
CA LEU A 67 11.39 -5.11 -1.50
C LEU A 67 10.73 -5.00 -2.89
N ALA A 68 11.47 -4.58 -3.91
CA ALA A 68 10.98 -4.53 -5.28
C ALA A 68 10.54 -5.92 -5.77
N ALA A 69 11.32 -6.97 -5.47
CA ALA A 69 10.96 -8.34 -5.84
C ALA A 69 9.68 -8.83 -5.14
N LEU A 70 9.46 -8.45 -3.88
CA LEU A 70 8.24 -8.79 -3.14
C LEU A 70 7.00 -8.08 -3.74
N LEU A 71 7.15 -6.82 -4.14
CA LEU A 71 6.10 -6.06 -4.82
C LEU A 71 5.76 -6.69 -6.17
N ASP A 72 6.77 -7.04 -6.99
CA ASP A 72 6.56 -7.68 -8.29
C ASP A 72 5.83 -9.03 -8.16
N ALA A 73 6.13 -9.81 -7.12
CA ALA A 73 5.43 -11.05 -6.83
C ALA A 73 3.97 -10.82 -6.40
N SER A 74 3.72 -9.76 -5.63
CA SER A 74 2.38 -9.39 -5.15
C SER A 74 1.49 -8.83 -6.27
N GLU A 75 2.06 -8.00 -7.16
CA GLU A 75 1.38 -7.45 -8.34
C GLU A 75 0.95 -8.54 -9.32
N ARG A 76 1.84 -9.51 -9.59
CA ARG A 76 1.54 -10.64 -10.51
C ARG A 76 0.30 -11.43 -10.11
N ILE A 77 -0.01 -11.48 -8.82
CA ILE A 77 -1.16 -12.21 -8.30
C ILE A 77 -2.33 -11.31 -7.90
N GLY A 78 -2.24 -10.01 -8.21
CA GLY A 78 -3.29 -9.03 -7.97
C GLY A 78 -3.52 -8.68 -6.50
N LEU A 79 -2.53 -8.91 -5.62
CA LEU A 79 -2.61 -8.47 -4.22
C LEU A 79 -2.23 -7.00 -4.03
N TYR A 80 -1.48 -6.43 -4.98
CA TYR A 80 -1.03 -5.05 -4.97
C TYR A 80 -1.29 -4.41 -6.34
N GLY A 81 -1.85 -3.20 -6.34
CA GLY A 81 -2.12 -2.45 -7.55
C GLY A 81 -0.86 -1.76 -8.08
N ALA A 82 -0.66 -1.78 -9.40
CA ALA A 82 0.46 -1.06 -10.02
C ALA A 82 0.35 0.47 -9.78
N GLU A 83 -0.85 0.97 -9.55
CA GLU A 83 -1.17 2.36 -9.23
C GLU A 83 -0.64 2.80 -7.86
N ASP A 84 -0.44 1.87 -6.92
CA ASP A 84 0.02 2.17 -5.56
C ASP A 84 1.56 2.18 -5.48
N ARG A 85 2.24 1.53 -6.43
CA ARG A 85 3.70 1.41 -6.48
C ARG A 85 4.45 2.76 -6.42
N PRO A 86 4.00 3.85 -7.08
CA PRO A 86 4.67 5.14 -7.01
C PRO A 86 4.70 5.77 -5.62
N ALA A 87 3.84 5.36 -4.69
CA ALA A 87 3.81 5.89 -3.32
C ALA A 87 4.89 5.28 -2.41
N VAL A 88 5.37 4.07 -2.72
CA VAL A 88 6.29 3.30 -1.88
C VAL A 88 7.58 4.06 -1.53
N PRO A 89 8.25 4.77 -2.46
CA PRO A 89 9.45 5.52 -2.12
C PRO A 89 9.21 6.66 -1.12
N ALA A 90 8.06 7.34 -1.22
CA ALA A 90 7.69 8.39 -0.27
C ALA A 90 7.39 7.80 1.11
N MET A 91 6.74 6.64 1.16
CA MET A 91 6.52 5.91 2.42
C MET A 91 7.84 5.45 3.05
N LEU A 92 8.77 4.91 2.26
CA LEU A 92 10.12 4.54 2.71
C LEU A 92 10.91 5.73 3.24
N ALA A 93 10.74 6.91 2.64
CA ALA A 93 11.41 8.14 3.12
C ALA A 93 10.88 8.62 4.48
N VAL A 94 9.61 8.34 4.80
CA VAL A 94 8.97 8.73 6.08
C VAL A 94 9.17 7.66 7.15
N ASP A 95 8.93 6.39 6.82
CA ASP A 95 9.02 5.24 7.74
C ASP A 95 9.55 4.00 6.99
N PRO A 96 10.88 3.79 6.96
CA PRO A 96 11.49 2.66 6.28
C PRO A 96 11.06 1.29 6.85
N GLU A 97 10.97 1.18 8.18
CA GLU A 97 10.71 -0.10 8.85
C GLU A 97 9.24 -0.49 8.75
N GLY A 98 8.32 0.46 8.99
CA GLY A 98 6.90 0.23 8.82
C GLY A 98 6.53 -0.09 7.37
N THR A 99 7.12 0.61 6.40
CA THR A 99 6.88 0.35 4.97
C THR A 99 7.39 -1.04 4.56
N ARG A 100 8.57 -1.45 5.04
CA ARG A 100 9.08 -2.82 4.84
C ARG A 100 8.11 -3.86 5.41
N GLY A 101 7.68 -3.71 6.67
CA GLY A 101 6.77 -4.64 7.32
C GLY A 101 5.44 -4.79 6.58
N LEU A 102 4.91 -3.70 6.01
CA LEU A 102 3.70 -3.72 5.18
C LEU A 102 3.89 -4.55 3.89
N ILE A 103 5.02 -4.37 3.20
CA ILE A 103 5.34 -5.11 1.96
C ILE A 103 5.53 -6.60 2.28
N GLU A 104 6.24 -6.93 3.36
CA GLU A 104 6.47 -8.31 3.79
C GLU A 104 5.17 -9.00 4.21
N ASP A 105 4.30 -8.32 4.98
CA ASP A 105 2.99 -8.85 5.36
C ASP A 105 2.11 -9.12 4.13
N MET A 106 2.09 -8.21 3.17
CA MET A 106 1.35 -8.37 1.93
C MET A 106 1.87 -9.55 1.10
N HIS A 107 3.19 -9.67 0.94
CA HIS A 107 3.80 -10.79 0.25
C HIS A 107 3.53 -12.13 0.96
N SER A 108 3.44 -12.15 2.29
CA SER A 108 3.11 -13.36 3.06
C SER A 108 1.72 -13.94 2.72
N ARG A 109 0.87 -13.15 2.04
CA ARG A 109 -0.46 -13.54 1.55
C ARG A 109 -0.42 -14.30 0.23
N ILE A 110 0.71 -14.36 -0.46
CA ILE A 110 0.90 -15.20 -1.64
C ILE A 110 0.63 -16.67 -1.26
N GLY A 111 -0.18 -17.35 -2.08
CA GLY A 111 -0.57 -18.75 -1.85
C GLY A 111 -1.63 -18.95 -0.75
N ARG A 112 -2.23 -17.87 -0.23
CA ARG A 112 -3.36 -17.90 0.71
C ARG A 112 -4.66 -17.52 0.00
N CYS A 113 -5.80 -17.93 0.54
CA CYS A 113 -7.10 -17.55 -0.02
C CYS A 113 -7.38 -16.05 0.25
N PRO A 114 -7.54 -15.21 -0.80
CA PRO A 114 -7.77 -13.77 -0.62
C PRO A 114 -9.16 -13.44 -0.07
N ARG A 115 -10.11 -14.38 -0.18
CA ARG A 115 -11.48 -14.26 0.37
C ARG A 115 -11.63 -14.80 1.78
N CYS A 116 -10.60 -15.45 2.32
CA CYS A 116 -10.64 -15.93 3.69
C CYS A 116 -10.28 -14.79 4.64
N ARG A 117 -11.13 -14.51 5.64
CA ARG A 117 -10.87 -13.50 6.68
C ARG A 117 -9.53 -13.66 7.43
N HIS A 118 -8.96 -14.86 7.35
CA HIS A 118 -7.73 -15.27 8.04
C HIS A 118 -6.58 -15.57 7.06
N PHE A 119 -6.77 -15.32 5.75
CA PHE A 119 -5.82 -15.74 4.71
C PHE A 119 -5.37 -17.19 4.91
N ARG A 120 -6.30 -18.12 5.19
CA ARG A 120 -5.93 -19.52 5.30
C ARG A 120 -5.50 -20.03 3.94
N ARG A 121 -4.52 -20.95 3.91
CA ARG A 121 -4.17 -21.75 2.73
C ARG A 121 -4.98 -23.04 2.81
N PRO A 122 -6.08 -23.17 2.04
CA PRO A 122 -6.81 -24.43 1.95
C PRO A 122 -5.85 -25.55 1.55
N GLY A 123 -5.85 -26.65 2.31
CA GLY A 123 -5.09 -27.87 2.01
C GLY A 123 -3.82 -28.05 2.81
N LEU A 124 -3.52 -27.14 3.74
CA LEU A 124 -2.27 -27.12 4.48
C LEU A 124 -2.45 -27.04 5.99
N SER A 125 -3.46 -27.69 6.54
CA SER A 125 -3.54 -27.85 8.01
C SER A 125 -2.58 -28.94 8.45
N ALA A 126 -1.57 -28.57 9.23
CA ALA A 126 -0.94 -29.49 10.16
C ALA A 126 -2.02 -29.99 11.14
N GLY A 127 -2.46 -31.24 10.98
CA GLY A 127 -3.42 -31.87 11.90
C GLY A 127 -4.71 -32.36 11.24
N TYR A 128 -4.61 -33.37 10.39
CA TYR A 128 -5.69 -34.34 10.21
C TYR A 128 -5.20 -35.69 10.71
N CYS A 129 -5.17 -35.87 12.03
CA CYS A 129 -5.02 -37.22 12.57
C CYS A 129 -6.35 -37.88 12.92
N THR A 130 -7.45 -37.16 13.11
CA THR A 130 -8.74 -37.80 13.48
C THR A 130 -9.92 -36.89 13.15
N GLY A 131 -10.80 -37.23 12.19
CA GLY A 131 -12.09 -36.53 12.11
C GLY A 131 -12.91 -36.61 10.81
N ARG A 132 -12.35 -37.07 9.68
CA ARG A 132 -13.09 -37.18 8.40
C ARG A 132 -13.47 -38.64 8.13
N ALA A 133 -14.67 -39.05 8.57
CA ALA A 133 -15.16 -40.42 8.42
C ALA A 133 -15.54 -40.78 6.97
N ASP A 134 -15.74 -39.77 6.13
CA ASP A 134 -16.11 -39.87 4.71
C ASP A 134 -14.92 -40.13 3.77
N LEU A 135 -13.69 -40.10 4.27
CA LEU A 135 -12.49 -40.39 3.48
C LEU A 135 -12.17 -41.89 3.47
N THR A 136 -11.60 -42.39 2.37
CA THR A 136 -11.13 -43.77 2.26
C THR A 136 -10.05 -44.05 3.31
N LEU A 137 -10.00 -45.29 3.81
CA LEU A 137 -8.94 -45.73 4.71
C LEU A 137 -7.67 -46.04 3.91
N ALA A 138 -6.57 -45.39 4.25
CA ALA A 138 -5.22 -45.80 3.92
C ALA A 138 -4.73 -46.83 4.95
N TYR A 139 -4.11 -47.92 4.46
CA TYR A 139 -3.53 -48.99 5.30
C TYR A 139 -4.53 -49.62 6.31
N GLY A 140 -5.84 -49.52 6.05
CA GLY A 140 -6.89 -50.07 6.89
C GLY A 140 -7.14 -49.36 8.23
N LEU A 141 -6.35 -48.36 8.61
CA LEU A 141 -6.41 -47.72 9.94
C LEU A 141 -6.31 -46.19 9.90
N LEU A 142 -5.64 -45.62 8.91
CA LEU A 142 -5.49 -44.18 8.74
C LEU A 142 -6.44 -43.69 7.65
N ARG A 143 -6.88 -42.43 7.68
CA ARG A 143 -7.67 -41.87 6.58
C ARG A 143 -6.73 -41.28 5.54
N GLU A 144 -6.95 -41.64 4.29
CA GLU A 144 -6.22 -41.06 3.17
C GLU A 144 -6.61 -39.59 3.05
N LEU A 145 -5.61 -38.70 3.05
CA LEU A 145 -5.85 -37.30 2.73
C LEU A 145 -6.17 -37.22 1.24
N PRO A 146 -7.18 -36.44 0.82
CA PRO A 146 -7.29 -36.11 -0.59
C PRO A 146 -6.02 -35.38 -1.02
N GLU A 147 -5.73 -35.40 -2.32
CA GLU A 147 -4.57 -34.69 -2.89
C GLU A 147 -4.57 -33.19 -2.52
N ASP A 148 -5.74 -32.62 -2.24
CA ASP A 148 -5.93 -31.23 -1.82
C ASP A 148 -5.74 -30.98 -0.31
N GLY A 149 -5.40 -31.99 0.50
CA GLY A 149 -5.17 -31.85 1.93
C GLY A 149 -6.40 -31.39 2.74
N GLY A 150 -7.62 -31.57 2.22
CA GLY A 150 -8.86 -31.53 3.00
C GLY A 150 -9.50 -30.15 3.22
N ALA A 151 -9.16 -29.12 2.46
CA ALA A 151 -9.84 -27.83 2.61
C ALA A 151 -10.83 -27.53 1.49
N ARG A 152 -12.01 -27.06 1.89
CA ARG A 152 -13.04 -26.59 0.97
C ARG A 152 -13.17 -25.09 1.10
N CYS A 153 -12.64 -24.38 0.11
CA CYS A 153 -13.03 -23.02 -0.17
C CYS A 153 -13.39 -22.99 -1.65
N ASP A 154 -14.69 -22.88 -1.96
CA ASP A 154 -15.19 -22.89 -3.34
C ASP A 154 -14.69 -21.69 -4.16
N HIS A 155 -14.01 -20.75 -3.50
CA HIS A 155 -13.40 -19.56 -4.09
C HIS A 155 -11.87 -19.58 -4.12
N PHE A 156 -11.21 -20.65 -3.63
CA PHE A 156 -9.76 -20.75 -3.67
C PHE A 156 -9.30 -21.38 -4.98
N ALA A 157 -8.67 -20.58 -5.83
CA ALA A 157 -7.89 -21.07 -6.96
C ALA A 157 -6.41 -21.10 -6.53
N PRO A 158 -5.71 -22.25 -6.56
CA PRO A 158 -4.29 -22.27 -6.31
C PRO A 158 -3.59 -21.45 -7.39
N THR A 159 -2.77 -20.49 -6.99
CA THR A 159 -1.87 -19.80 -7.91
C THR A 159 -0.89 -20.84 -8.44
N LEU A 160 -1.02 -21.19 -9.72
CA LEU A 160 -0.08 -22.08 -10.41
C LEU A 160 1.33 -21.50 -10.26
N ALA A 161 2.24 -22.33 -9.76
CA ALA A 161 3.66 -22.03 -9.64
C ALA A 161 4.33 -22.04 -11.02
#